data_AF-A0A7T2YRK0-F1
#
_entry.id   AF-A0A7T2YRK0-F1
#
_cell.length_a   1.000
_cell.length_b   1.000
_cell.length_c   1.000
_cell.angle_alpha   90.00
_cell.angle_beta   90.00
_cell.angle_gamma   90.00
#
_symmetry.space_group_name_H-M   'P 1'
#
loop_
_entity.id
_entity.type
_entity.pdbx_description
1 polymer ?
#
loop_
_entity_poly.entity_id
_entity_poly.type
_entity_poly.pdbx_seq_one_letter_code
_entity_poly.pdbx_strand_id
1 'polypeptide(L)'
;MGTYRVAQVCPNGHVATTAADQNPELREAFCSKCGEETIMQCPSCSASIRGDFYVEGVFGLGGDYEPPSFCHNCGSRFPWTERKIAGAVELVEAGAELSPEEVQQFRTDLTELTKDSPKTQVASLRFKKVMTKVGASVASGVRDIVVDVLSEAAKKAIWGA
;
A
#
# COMPACT_ATOMS: atom_id res chain seq x y z
N MET A 1 2.18 24.27 16.83
CA MET A 1 2.34 23.95 15.39
C MET A 1 2.80 22.51 15.30
N GLY A 2 2.14 21.66 14.52
CA GLY A 2 2.49 20.23 14.45
C GLY A 2 3.49 19.94 13.34
N THR A 3 4.30 18.89 13.50
CA THR A 3 5.28 18.43 12.50
C THR A 3 5.15 16.94 12.27
N TYR A 4 5.33 16.51 11.02
CA TYR A 4 5.50 15.09 10.72
C TYR A 4 6.92 14.64 11.06
N ARG A 5 7.01 13.46 11.67
CA ARG A 5 8.25 12.70 11.85
C ARG A 5 8.61 11.94 10.58
N VAL A 6 9.80 11.35 10.58
CA VAL A 6 10.30 10.54 9.45
C VAL A 6 10.04 9.07 9.74
N ALA A 7 9.24 8.41 8.92
CA ALA A 7 9.08 6.96 8.99
C ALA A 7 10.23 6.24 8.27
N GLN A 8 10.58 5.06 8.76
CA GLN A 8 11.45 4.10 8.09
C GLN A 8 10.64 2.85 7.75
N VAL A 9 10.56 2.54 6.47
CA VAL A 9 9.67 1.50 5.93
C VAL A 9 10.44 0.68 4.89
N CYS A 10 10.27 -0.63 4.89
CA CYS A 10 10.87 -1.47 3.85
C CYS A 10 10.05 -1.43 2.54
N PRO A 11 10.64 -1.80 1.40
CA PRO A 11 9.94 -1.90 0.12
C PRO A 11 8.72 -2.83 0.11
N ASN A 12 8.55 -3.72 1.09
CA ASN A 12 7.36 -4.58 1.24
C ASN A 12 6.28 -3.96 2.17
N GLY A 13 6.54 -2.80 2.77
CA GLY A 13 5.58 -2.05 3.58
C GLY A 13 5.67 -2.31 5.08
N HIS A 14 6.66 -3.07 5.55
CA HIS A 14 6.90 -3.23 6.98
C HIS A 14 7.55 -1.96 7.56
N VAL A 15 6.89 -1.39 8.56
CA VAL A 15 7.36 -0.19 9.27
C VAL A 15 8.32 -0.61 10.37
N ALA A 16 9.55 -0.08 10.34
CA ALA A 16 10.54 -0.27 11.40
C ALA A 16 10.31 0.75 12.53
N THR A 17 10.12 2.02 12.16
CA THR A 17 9.80 3.10 13.10
C THR A 17 9.04 4.22 12.39
N THR A 18 8.13 4.89 13.10
CA THR A 18 7.37 6.05 12.62
C THR A 18 8.07 7.37 12.94
N ALA A 19 9.16 7.35 13.70
CA ALA A 19 9.90 8.54 14.12
C ALA A 19 11.41 8.29 14.11
N ALA A 20 11.93 7.85 12.97
CA ALA A 20 13.35 7.59 12.75
C ALA A 20 14.21 8.81 13.09
N ASP A 21 13.74 10.04 12.83
CA ASP A 21 14.44 11.28 13.17
C ASP A 21 14.65 11.48 14.68
N GLN A 22 13.74 10.97 15.52
CA GLN A 22 13.84 11.07 16.97
C GLN A 22 14.42 9.82 17.65
N ASN A 23 14.17 8.65 17.08
CA ASN A 23 14.48 7.36 17.67
C ASN A 23 15.48 6.60 16.76
N PRO A 24 16.73 7.08 16.61
CA PRO A 24 17.73 6.44 15.77
C PRO A 24 18.06 5.01 16.19
N GLU A 25 17.89 4.67 17.46
CA GLU A 25 18.08 3.34 18.03
C GLU A 25 17.04 2.31 17.57
N LEU A 26 15.87 2.76 17.14
CA LEU A 26 14.82 1.90 16.57
C LEU A 26 14.97 1.72 15.06
N ARG A 27 15.99 2.33 14.45
CA ARG A 27 16.20 2.20 13.01
C ARG A 27 16.74 0.82 12.67
N GLU A 28 16.20 0.24 11.61
CA GLU A 28 16.66 -1.02 11.05
C GLU A 28 17.23 -0.77 9.65
N ALA A 29 18.53 -1.01 9.43
CA ALA A 29 19.11 -0.89 8.08
C ALA A 29 18.43 -1.86 7.10
N PHE A 30 18.15 -3.08 7.56
CA PHE A 30 17.40 -4.10 6.85
C PHE A 30 16.21 -4.53 7.69
N CYS A 31 15.08 -4.74 7.04
CA CYS A 31 13.85 -5.11 7.71
C CYS A 31 13.97 -6.47 8.41
N SER A 32 13.69 -6.50 9.71
CA SER A 32 13.69 -7.72 10.52
C SER A 32 12.67 -8.78 10.07
N LYS A 33 11.64 -8.39 9.29
CA LYS A 33 10.57 -9.29 8.80
C LYS A 33 10.85 -9.89 7.42
N CYS A 34 11.54 -9.18 6.53
CA CYS A 34 11.73 -9.65 5.14
C CYS A 34 13.14 -9.46 4.56
N GLY A 35 14.09 -8.91 5.32
CA GLY A 35 15.49 -8.76 4.92
C GLY A 35 15.79 -7.68 3.89
N GLU A 36 14.77 -6.96 3.40
CA GLU A 36 14.94 -5.85 2.44
C GLU A 36 15.52 -4.60 3.10
N GLU A 37 16.36 -3.87 2.38
CA GLU A 37 16.90 -2.57 2.83
C GLU A 37 15.75 -1.59 3.05
N THR A 38 15.72 -0.92 4.20
CA THR A 38 14.65 0.02 4.52
C THR A 38 14.92 1.41 3.94
N ILE A 39 13.86 2.15 3.68
CA ILE A 39 13.93 3.51 3.15
C ILE A 39 13.26 4.50 4.09
N MET A 40 13.79 5.73 4.13
CA MET A 40 13.21 6.86 4.86
C MET A 40 12.77 7.99 3.93
N GLN A 41 13.03 7.85 2.64
CA GLN A 41 12.80 8.87 1.63
C GLN A 41 12.13 8.25 0.39
N CYS A 42 11.35 9.07 -0.32
CA CYS A 42 10.76 8.69 -1.59
C CYS A 42 11.86 8.42 -2.62
N PRO A 43 11.91 7.23 -3.25
CA PRO A 43 12.92 6.92 -4.27
C PRO A 43 12.88 7.87 -5.48
N SER A 44 11.72 8.44 -5.79
CA SER A 44 11.53 9.30 -6.97
C SER A 44 11.92 10.76 -6.76
N CYS A 45 11.86 11.28 -5.53
CA CYS A 45 12.08 12.72 -5.27
C CYS A 45 12.87 13.02 -4.00
N SER A 46 13.31 12.01 -3.26
CA SER A 46 14.06 12.11 -1.99
C SER A 46 13.32 12.83 -0.83
N ALA A 47 12.04 13.17 -0.98
CA ALA A 47 11.25 13.70 0.14
C ALA A 47 11.09 12.64 1.24
N SER A 48 11.22 13.04 2.50
CA SER A 48 11.05 12.15 3.66
C SER A 48 9.67 11.50 3.69
N ILE A 49 9.63 10.22 4.07
CA ILE A 49 8.38 9.49 4.29
C ILE A 49 7.73 10.02 5.57
N ARG A 50 6.47 10.44 5.48
CA ARG A 50 5.74 10.98 6.64
C ARG A 50 5.43 9.84 7.62
N GLY A 51 5.99 9.96 8.81
CA GLY A 51 5.67 9.15 9.97
C GLY A 51 4.65 9.84 10.87
N ASP A 52 4.82 9.71 12.18
CA ASP A 52 3.86 10.23 13.15
C ASP A 52 3.74 11.75 13.11
N PHE A 53 2.51 12.25 13.31
CA PHE A 53 2.26 13.67 13.44
C PHE A 53 2.39 14.09 14.91
N TYR A 54 3.41 14.87 15.21
CA TYR A 54 3.72 15.34 16.55
C TYR A 54 3.19 16.77 16.76
N VAL A 55 2.47 16.99 17.85
CA VAL A 55 2.08 18.31 18.35
C VAL A 55 2.56 18.46 19.78
N GLU A 56 3.35 19.49 20.05
CA GLU A 56 3.87 19.76 21.38
C GLU A 56 2.73 19.94 22.40
N GLY A 57 2.85 19.28 23.56
CA GLY A 57 1.87 19.34 24.65
C GLY A 57 0.58 18.55 24.42
N VAL A 58 0.44 17.83 23.29
CA VAL A 58 -0.73 16.99 23.00
C VAL A 58 -0.34 15.52 23.03
N PHE A 59 -0.95 14.77 23.94
CA PHE A 59 -0.88 13.32 23.93
C PHE A 59 -1.97 12.77 23.01
N GLY A 60 -1.57 12.26 21.85
CA GLY A 60 -2.44 11.43 21.01
C GLY A 60 -2.51 10.01 21.56
N LEU A 61 -3.71 9.47 21.74
CA LEU A 61 -3.88 8.02 21.86
C LEU A 61 -3.56 7.44 20.48
N GLY A 62 -2.41 6.77 20.36
CA GLY A 62 -1.90 6.28 19.08
C GLY A 62 -2.92 5.40 18.36
N GLY A 63 -3.10 5.64 17.06
CA GLY A 63 -3.73 4.70 16.15
C GLY A 63 -2.67 3.82 15.48
N ASP A 64 -3.10 2.75 14.82
CA ASP A 64 -2.21 1.94 14.00
C ASP A 64 -1.70 2.80 12.83
N TYR A 65 -0.38 3.01 12.77
CA TYR A 65 0.24 3.73 11.66
C TYR A 65 0.27 2.84 10.42
N GLU A 66 -0.35 3.32 9.35
CA GLU A 66 -0.22 2.73 8.02
C GLU A 66 0.72 3.58 7.16
N PRO A 67 1.73 2.98 6.51
CA PRO A 67 2.64 3.74 5.65
C PRO A 67 1.88 4.29 4.43
N PRO A 68 2.08 5.57 4.06
CA PRO A 68 1.30 6.20 3.00
C PRO A 68 1.53 5.49 1.65
N SER A 69 0.49 5.21 0.87
CA SER A 69 0.67 4.57 -0.46
C SER A 69 1.33 5.47 -1.51
N PHE A 70 1.27 6.79 -1.33
CA PHE A 70 1.78 7.78 -2.28
C PHE A 70 2.63 8.83 -1.58
N CYS A 71 3.68 9.29 -2.27
CA CYS A 71 4.49 10.38 -1.80
C CYS A 71 3.69 11.69 -1.82
N HIS A 72 3.62 12.35 -0.67
CA HIS A 72 2.95 13.65 -0.54
C HIS A 72 3.59 14.78 -1.36
N ASN A 73 4.86 14.63 -1.76
CA ASN A 73 5.62 15.67 -2.46
C ASN A 73 5.53 15.54 -3.99
N CYS A 74 5.69 14.34 -4.54
CA CYS A 74 5.69 14.12 -5.99
C CYS A 74 4.53 13.28 -6.52
N GLY A 75 3.69 12.70 -5.65
CA GLY A 75 2.57 11.85 -6.04
C GLY A 75 2.93 10.46 -6.56
N SER A 76 4.22 10.10 -6.61
CA SER A 76 4.65 8.75 -6.98
C SER A 76 4.21 7.73 -5.94
N ARG A 77 3.93 6.49 -6.38
CA ARG A 77 3.68 5.37 -5.47
C ARG A 77 4.95 5.01 -4.73
N PHE A 78 4.80 4.53 -3.51
CA PHE A 78 5.91 3.90 -2.82
C PHE A 78 6.08 2.44 -3.27
N PRO A 79 7.28 1.86 -3.10
CA PRO A 79 7.58 0.51 -3.58
C PRO A 79 6.62 -0.55 -3.07
N TRP A 80 6.13 -0.44 -1.82
CA TRP A 80 5.21 -1.42 -1.25
C TRP A 80 3.85 -1.45 -1.96
N THR A 81 3.36 -0.31 -2.41
CA THR A 81 2.15 -0.24 -3.23
C THR A 81 2.37 -0.91 -4.59
N GLU A 82 3.50 -0.66 -5.24
CA GLU A 82 3.80 -1.24 -6.54
C GLU A 82 4.01 -2.76 -6.46
N ARG A 83 4.75 -3.23 -5.45
CA ARG A 83 5.02 -4.65 -5.23
C ARG A 83 3.75 -5.43 -4.90
N LYS A 84 2.82 -4.85 -4.13
CA LYS A 84 1.52 -5.50 -3.86
C LYS A 84 0.65 -5.59 -5.09
N ILE A 85 0.59 -4.54 -5.92
CA ILE A 85 -0.10 -4.63 -7.21
C ILE A 85 0.53 -5.73 -8.08
N ALA A 86 1.86 -5.77 -8.18
CA ALA A 86 2.57 -6.78 -8.96
C ALA A 86 2.29 -8.21 -8.44
N GLY A 87 2.41 -8.44 -7.13
CA GLY A 87 2.15 -9.74 -6.51
C GLY A 87 0.70 -10.20 -6.66
N ALA A 88 -0.28 -9.28 -6.60
CA ALA A 88 -1.68 -9.62 -6.85
C ALA A 88 -1.94 -10.01 -8.31
N VAL A 89 -1.28 -9.34 -9.26
CA VAL A 89 -1.35 -9.70 -10.68
C VAL A 89 -0.71 -11.08 -10.91
N GLU A 90 0.48 -11.30 -10.37
CA GLU A 90 1.20 -12.58 -10.47
C GLU A 90 0.38 -13.75 -9.88
N LEU A 91 -0.27 -13.53 -8.73
CA LEU A 91 -1.13 -14.54 -8.11
C LEU A 91 -2.34 -14.88 -8.99
N VAL A 92 -2.92 -13.89 -9.65
CA VAL A 92 -4.04 -14.10 -10.57
C VAL A 92 -3.58 -14.83 -11.84
N GLU A 93 -2.44 -14.47 -12.40
CA GLU A 93 -1.85 -15.14 -13.57
C GLU A 93 -1.48 -16.60 -13.27
N ALA A 94 -0.96 -16.88 -12.08
CA ALA A 94 -0.61 -18.25 -11.66
C ALA A 94 -1.84 -19.11 -11.34
N GLY A 95 -2.92 -18.50 -10.84
CA GLY A 95 -4.08 -19.20 -10.32
C GLY A 95 -5.28 -19.29 -11.26
N ALA A 96 -5.28 -18.60 -12.40
CA ALA A 96 -6.41 -18.57 -13.32
C ALA A 96 -6.00 -18.42 -14.79
N GLU A 97 -6.79 -19.01 -15.68
CA GLU A 97 -6.69 -18.78 -17.12
C GLU A 97 -7.43 -17.48 -17.47
N LEU A 98 -6.69 -16.37 -17.50
CA LEU A 98 -7.16 -15.09 -18.01
C LEU A 98 -6.47 -14.74 -19.31
N SER A 99 -7.15 -14.00 -20.19
CA SER A 99 -6.50 -13.47 -21.39
C SER A 99 -5.49 -12.36 -21.02
N PRO A 100 -4.48 -12.08 -21.88
CA PRO A 100 -3.54 -10.98 -21.65
C PRO A 100 -4.25 -9.62 -21.46
N GLU A 101 -5.37 -9.40 -22.16
CA GLU A 101 -6.18 -8.19 -22.04
C GLU A 101 -6.88 -8.11 -20.68
N GLU A 102 -7.36 -9.25 -20.16
CA GLU A 102 -7.99 -9.31 -18.83
C GLU A 102 -6.99 -9.05 -17.71
N VAL A 103 -5.78 -9.62 -17.81
CA VAL A 103 -4.68 -9.37 -16.88
C VAL A 103 -4.27 -7.89 -16.90
N GLN A 104 -4.10 -7.31 -18.09
CA GLN A 104 -3.74 -5.90 -18.22
C GLN A 104 -4.83 -4.98 -17.67
N GLN A 105 -6.10 -5.32 -17.90
CA GLN A 105 -7.23 -4.58 -17.34
C GLN A 105 -7.28 -4.71 -15.81
N PHE A 106 -7.04 -5.91 -15.26
CA PHE A 106 -6.98 -6.14 -13.83
C PHE A 106 -5.87 -5.32 -13.15
N ARG A 107 -4.66 -5.28 -13.74
CA ARG A 107 -3.56 -4.43 -13.27
C ARG A 107 -3.93 -2.95 -13.26
N THR A 108 -4.63 -2.50 -14.31
CA THR A 108 -5.11 -1.12 -14.42
C THR A 108 -6.14 -0.80 -13.35
N ASP A 109 -7.09 -1.71 -13.12
CA ASP A 109 -8.12 -1.55 -12.10
C ASP A 109 -7.52 -1.54 -10.69
N LEU A 110 -6.59 -2.45 -10.36
CA LEU A 110 -5.84 -2.42 -9.10
C LEU A 110 -5.14 -1.07 -8.89
N THR A 111 -4.47 -0.58 -9.92
CA THR A 111 -3.77 0.72 -9.91
C THR A 111 -4.72 1.88 -9.62
N GLU A 112 -5.97 1.79 -10.09
CA GLU A 112 -7.00 2.79 -9.83
C GLU A 112 -7.62 2.64 -8.44
N LEU A 113 -7.81 1.42 -7.96
CA LEU A 113 -8.36 1.13 -6.63
C LEU A 113 -7.43 1.57 -5.48
N THR A 114 -6.12 1.70 -5.72
CA THR A 114 -5.22 2.34 -4.75
C THR A 114 -5.51 3.83 -4.55
N LYS A 115 -6.28 4.46 -5.45
CA LYS A 115 -6.65 5.87 -5.38
C LYS A 115 -8.09 6.01 -4.89
N ASP A 116 -8.35 7.12 -4.22
CA ASP A 116 -9.72 7.58 -4.00
C ASP A 116 -10.12 8.48 -5.19
N SER A 117 -10.76 7.90 -6.20
CA SER A 117 -11.08 8.59 -7.46
C SER A 117 -12.53 8.34 -7.91
N PRO A 118 -13.08 9.18 -8.80
CA PRO A 118 -14.40 8.93 -9.39
C PRO A 118 -14.51 7.60 -10.14
N LYS A 119 -13.39 6.99 -10.55
CA LYS A 119 -13.36 5.71 -11.27
C LYS A 119 -13.35 4.50 -10.34
N THR A 120 -13.22 4.69 -9.03
CA THR A 120 -13.15 3.60 -8.04
C THR A 120 -14.34 2.64 -8.14
N GLN A 121 -15.55 3.12 -8.43
CA GLN A 121 -16.73 2.26 -8.57
C GLN A 121 -16.64 1.34 -9.80
N VAL A 122 -16.16 1.86 -10.94
CA VAL A 122 -15.99 1.08 -12.17
C VAL A 122 -14.89 0.04 -11.99
N ALA A 123 -13.76 0.45 -11.41
CA ALA A 123 -12.65 -0.46 -11.11
C ALA A 123 -13.07 -1.54 -10.11
N SER A 124 -13.89 -1.20 -9.10
CA SER A 124 -14.38 -2.16 -8.09
C SER A 124 -15.29 -3.21 -8.72
N LEU A 125 -16.17 -2.81 -9.65
CA LEU A 125 -17.03 -3.74 -10.37
C LEU A 125 -16.22 -4.72 -11.22
N ARG A 126 -15.21 -4.22 -11.97
CA ARG A 126 -14.33 -5.06 -12.80
C ARG A 126 -13.47 -5.99 -11.95
N PHE A 127 -12.91 -5.49 -10.85
CA PHE A 127 -12.18 -6.29 -9.88
C PHE A 127 -13.03 -7.44 -9.34
N LYS A 128 -14.26 -7.17 -8.88
CA LYS A 128 -15.19 -8.23 -8.44
C LYS A 128 -15.43 -9.27 -9.52
N LYS A 129 -15.62 -8.86 -10.77
CA LYS A 129 -15.81 -9.78 -11.90
C LYS A 129 -14.61 -10.71 -12.08
N VAL A 130 -13.37 -10.20 -11.96
CA VAL A 130 -12.17 -11.04 -11.98
C VAL A 130 -12.15 -11.97 -10.76
N MET A 131 -12.46 -11.46 -9.56
CA MET A 131 -12.51 -12.27 -8.33
C MET A 131 -13.54 -13.40 -8.37
N THR A 132 -14.61 -13.29 -9.16
CA THR A 132 -15.56 -14.40 -9.37
C THR A 132 -15.07 -15.48 -10.32
N LYS A 133 -14.08 -15.15 -11.17
CA LYS A 133 -13.47 -16.09 -12.13
C LYS A 133 -12.30 -16.84 -11.52
N VAL A 134 -11.46 -16.13 -10.75
CA VAL A 134 -10.32 -16.72 -10.06
C VAL A 134 -10.87 -17.37 -8.78
N GLY A 135 -10.72 -18.69 -8.63
CA GLY A 135 -11.38 -19.44 -7.54
C GLY A 135 -11.13 -18.85 -6.14
N ALA A 136 -11.95 -19.24 -5.16
CA ALA A 136 -11.98 -18.60 -3.82
C ALA A 136 -10.61 -18.45 -3.13
N SER A 137 -9.71 -19.42 -3.30
CA SER A 137 -8.34 -19.36 -2.75
C SER A 137 -7.52 -18.22 -3.36
N VAL A 138 -7.58 -18.03 -4.68
CA VAL A 138 -6.89 -16.94 -5.39
C VAL A 138 -7.50 -15.60 -5.01
N ALA A 139 -8.83 -15.52 -4.97
CA ALA A 139 -9.53 -14.29 -4.58
C ALA A 139 -9.19 -13.85 -3.14
N SER A 140 -9.08 -14.80 -2.21
CA SER A 140 -8.64 -14.52 -0.83
C SER A 140 -7.20 -14.02 -0.79
N GLY A 141 -6.28 -14.71 -1.47
CA GLY A 141 -4.87 -14.29 -1.51
C GLY A 141 -4.68 -12.91 -2.13
N VAL A 142 -5.44 -12.57 -3.18
CA VAL A 142 -5.44 -11.22 -3.76
C VAL A 142 -5.86 -10.18 -2.74
N ARG A 143 -6.94 -10.44 -1.98
CA ARG A 143 -7.40 -9.54 -0.91
C ARG A 143 -6.31 -9.30 0.12
N ASP A 144 -5.68 -10.37 0.61
CA ASP A 144 -4.65 -10.29 1.65
C ASP A 144 -3.43 -9.48 1.19
N ILE A 145 -3.09 -9.53 -0.10
CA ILE A 145 -1.98 -8.76 -0.68
C ILE A 145 -2.31 -7.26 -0.77
N VAL A 146 -3.54 -6.89 -1.14
CA VAL A 146 -3.86 -5.51 -1.53
C VAL A 146 -4.64 -4.71 -0.48
N VAL A 147 -5.19 -5.35 0.55
CA VAL A 147 -6.11 -4.71 1.52
C VAL A 147 -5.55 -3.45 2.17
N ASP A 148 -4.24 -3.39 2.42
CA ASP A 148 -3.58 -2.27 3.10
C ASP A 148 -3.07 -1.19 2.14
N VAL A 149 -3.26 -1.35 0.82
CA VAL A 149 -2.91 -0.32 -0.18
C VAL A 149 -4.09 0.16 -1.02
N LEU A 150 -5.24 -0.51 -0.95
CA LEU A 150 -6.48 -0.01 -1.54
C LEU A 150 -7.04 1.16 -0.74
N SER A 151 -7.65 2.11 -1.44
CA SER A 151 -8.34 3.23 -0.78
C SER A 151 -9.52 2.74 0.06
N GLU A 152 -9.91 3.49 1.09
CA GLU A 152 -11.12 3.19 1.88
C GLU A 152 -12.36 3.09 1.00
N ALA A 153 -12.48 3.96 -0.01
CA ALA A 153 -13.58 3.91 -0.98
C ALA A 153 -13.61 2.58 -1.76
N ALA A 154 -12.44 2.06 -2.15
CA ALA A 154 -12.33 0.77 -2.81
C ALA A 154 -12.65 -0.39 -1.85
N LYS A 155 -12.11 -0.37 -0.62
CA LYS A 155 -12.40 -1.40 0.41
C LYS A 155 -13.89 -1.50 0.69
N LYS A 156 -14.56 -0.35 0.87
CA LYS A 156 -16.00 -0.27 1.09
C LYS A 156 -16.80 -0.75 -0.11
N ALA A 157 -16.40 -0.34 -1.32
CA ALA A 157 -17.08 -0.78 -2.54
C ALA A 157 -16.93 -2.29 -2.78
N ILE A 158 -15.77 -2.87 -2.46
CA ILE A 158 -15.47 -4.28 -2.73
C ILE A 158 -16.00 -5.20 -1.64
N TRP A 159 -15.69 -4.89 -0.38
CA TRP A 159 -15.92 -5.77 0.78
C TRP A 159 -17.00 -5.26 1.75
N GLY A 160 -17.52 -4.05 1.57
CA GLY A 160 -18.52 -3.47 2.48
C GLY A 160 -17.98 -3.08 3.86
N ALA A 161 -16.64 -3.08 4.02
CA ALA A 161 -15.91 -2.64 5.20
C ALA A 161 -15.44 -1.20 5.03
#